data_AF-A0A520GWE6-F1
#
_entry.id   AF-A0A520GWE6-F1
#
_cell.length_a   1.000
_cell.length_b   1.000
_cell.length_c   1.000
_cell.angle_alpha   90.00
_cell.angle_beta   90.00
_cell.angle_gamma   90.00
#
_symmetry.space_group_name_H-M   'P 1'
#
loop_
_entity.id
_entity.type
_entity.pdbx_description
1 polymer ?
#
loop_
_entity_poly.entity_id
_entity_poly.type
_entity_poly.pdbx_seq_one_letter_code
_entity_poly.pdbx_strand_id
1 'polypeptide(L)'
;IHAAFIAWARARLPDPRSARHIVRSEPAARVLVVCVELSTLHLQDTPALEPLLAMLQFGDGAAAALVCAEPTGFALGAPFATTLPDSAELIRWDITDQGFAMHLSGEVPGRIAAGLADPVFAAAATGGQDPQGIDGWAVHAGGRSILDAVETALSLRHDALATSRGVLADVGNMSSATLMFVLARLLDGPKIDNGVALAFGPGLAAEGFAFRSAE
;
A
#
# COMPACT_ATOMS: atom_id res chain seq x y z
N ILE A 1 2.10 -18.68 -6.68
CA ILE A 1 3.08 -17.61 -6.42
C ILE A 1 2.42 -16.61 -5.50
N HIS A 2 2.61 -16.67 -4.18
CA HIS A 2 1.76 -15.91 -3.26
C HIS A 2 2.52 -14.94 -2.35
N ALA A 3 2.07 -13.69 -2.15
CA ALA A 3 2.76 -12.71 -1.29
C ALA A 3 1.92 -11.46 -0.89
N ALA A 4 2.49 -10.65 0.02
CA ALA A 4 1.95 -9.39 0.54
C ALA A 4 3.05 -8.30 0.72
N PHE A 5 2.73 -6.99 0.48
CA PHE A 5 3.62 -5.88 0.01
C PHE A 5 3.85 -4.69 0.97
N ILE A 6 4.93 -3.89 0.75
CA ILE A 6 5.03 -2.42 0.49
C ILE A 6 6.51 -1.97 0.18
N ALA A 7 6.68 -0.83 -0.52
CA ALA A 7 7.89 0.01 -0.60
C ALA A 7 7.68 1.43 0.02
N TRP A 8 8.70 2.06 0.64
CA TRP A 8 9.22 3.39 0.20
C TRP A 8 10.45 3.93 0.96
N ALA A 9 11.60 3.85 0.28
CA ALA A 9 12.60 4.90 0.07
C ALA A 9 13.28 4.53 -1.26
N ARG A 10 14.04 5.42 -1.91
CA ARG A 10 14.77 5.15 -3.17
C ARG A 10 15.84 4.01 -3.11
N ALA A 11 15.76 3.12 -2.13
CA ALA A 11 16.62 1.95 -1.97
C ALA A 11 15.87 0.67 -2.40
N ARG A 12 16.45 -0.03 -3.39
CA ARG A 12 16.05 -1.36 -3.86
C ARG A 12 16.23 -2.42 -2.75
N LEU A 13 15.27 -2.61 -1.85
CA LEU A 13 15.27 -3.75 -0.89
C LEU A 13 13.82 -4.15 -0.50
N PRO A 14 13.65 -5.31 0.14
CA PRO A 14 12.91 -6.47 -0.36
C PRO A 14 11.40 -6.25 -0.52
N ASP A 15 10.94 -6.37 -1.75
CA ASP A 15 9.56 -6.15 -2.16
C ASP A 15 9.00 -7.47 -2.68
N PRO A 16 7.71 -7.81 -2.46
CA PRO A 16 7.08 -8.94 -3.14
C PRO A 16 7.22 -8.93 -4.65
N ARG A 17 7.41 -7.78 -5.29
CA ARG A 17 7.81 -7.70 -6.70
C ARG A 17 9.12 -8.44 -6.94
N SER A 18 10.12 -8.21 -6.08
CA SER A 18 11.41 -8.92 -6.10
C SER A 18 11.25 -10.38 -5.71
N ALA A 19 10.50 -10.71 -4.65
CA ALA A 19 10.26 -12.09 -4.24
C ALA A 19 9.55 -12.90 -5.33
N ARG A 20 8.54 -12.31 -5.98
CA ARG A 20 7.89 -12.85 -7.17
C ARG A 20 8.88 -13.09 -8.30
N HIS A 21 9.77 -12.15 -8.57
CA HIS A 21 10.76 -12.29 -9.62
C HIS A 21 11.73 -13.45 -9.34
N ILE A 22 12.17 -13.59 -8.08
CA ILE A 22 13.01 -14.71 -7.62
C ILE A 22 12.28 -16.03 -7.81
N VAL A 23 11.07 -16.19 -7.26
CA VAL A 23 10.30 -17.44 -7.33
C VAL A 23 9.88 -17.80 -8.77
N ARG A 24 9.63 -16.80 -9.63
CA ARG A 24 9.38 -17.06 -11.06
C ARG A 24 10.62 -17.57 -11.79
N SER A 25 11.80 -17.15 -11.36
CA SER A 25 13.08 -17.52 -11.97
C SER A 25 13.62 -18.84 -11.41
N GLU A 26 13.36 -19.11 -10.13
CA GLU A 26 13.72 -20.33 -9.41
C GLU A 26 12.49 -20.85 -8.65
N PRO A 27 11.68 -21.74 -9.27
CA PRO A 27 10.44 -22.23 -8.67
C PRO A 27 10.61 -22.96 -7.33
N ALA A 28 11.80 -23.51 -7.06
CA ALA A 28 12.10 -24.15 -5.77
C ALA A 28 12.40 -23.14 -4.65
N ALA A 29 12.60 -21.86 -4.98
CA ALA A 29 12.90 -20.84 -3.98
C ALA A 29 11.70 -20.60 -3.06
N ARG A 30 12.02 -20.38 -1.78
CA ARG A 30 11.11 -19.89 -0.75
C ARG A 30 11.67 -18.60 -0.20
N VAL A 31 10.96 -17.50 -0.42
CA VAL A 31 11.44 -16.15 -0.08
C VAL A 31 10.61 -15.62 1.08
N LEU A 32 11.25 -15.39 2.23
CA LEU A 32 10.64 -14.68 3.34
C LEU A 32 10.76 -13.18 3.11
N VAL A 33 9.63 -12.49 3.01
CA VAL A 33 9.54 -11.03 2.98
C VAL A 33 9.14 -10.58 4.38
N VAL A 34 9.86 -9.60 4.94
CA VAL A 34 9.57 -9.03 6.27
C VAL A 34 9.55 -7.52 6.16
N CYS A 35 8.46 -6.91 6.59
CA CYS A 35 8.31 -5.47 6.76
C CYS A 35 8.32 -5.18 8.27
N VAL A 36 9.20 -4.29 8.72
CA VAL A 36 9.27 -3.83 10.12
C VAL A 36 9.37 -2.32 10.09
N GLU A 37 8.43 -1.67 10.75
CA GLU A 37 8.27 -0.22 10.74
C GLU A 37 8.14 0.28 12.17
N LEU A 38 9.05 1.16 12.57
CA LEU A 38 9.11 1.73 13.92
C LEU A 38 8.91 3.26 13.82
N SER A 39 7.74 3.66 13.31
CA SER A 39 7.42 5.06 13.03
C SER A 39 7.41 5.93 14.30
N THR A 40 7.15 5.34 15.47
CA THR A 40 7.15 6.06 16.75
C THR A 40 8.52 6.60 17.13
N LEU A 41 9.61 6.03 16.61
CA LEU A 41 10.97 6.53 16.80
C LEU A 41 11.22 7.89 16.14
N HIS A 42 10.32 8.31 15.26
CA HIS A 42 10.41 9.56 14.50
C HIS A 42 9.45 10.63 15.02
N LEU A 43 8.77 10.39 16.15
CA LEU A 43 7.94 11.38 16.80
C LEU A 43 8.81 12.55 17.30
N GLN A 44 8.56 13.75 16.78
CA GLN A 44 9.27 14.96 17.18
C GLN A 44 8.41 15.82 18.11
N ASP A 45 9.02 16.36 19.16
CA ASP A 45 8.37 17.38 19.99
C ASP A 45 8.31 18.68 19.20
N THR A 46 7.12 19.05 18.74
CA THR A 46 6.90 20.22 17.90
C THR A 46 5.56 20.89 18.21
N PRO A 47 5.53 22.23 18.30
CA PRO A 47 4.27 22.96 18.45
C PRO A 47 3.51 23.10 17.12
N ALA A 48 4.11 22.69 16.00
CA ALA A 48 3.48 22.79 14.68
C ALA A 48 2.39 21.72 14.52
N LEU A 49 1.16 22.16 14.24
CA LEU A 49 -0.01 21.28 14.16
C LEU A 49 0.08 20.24 13.03
N GLU A 50 0.55 20.64 11.86
CA GLU A 50 0.59 19.77 10.68
C GLU A 50 1.51 18.54 10.88
N PRO A 51 2.79 18.67 11.26
CA PRO A 51 3.62 17.51 11.61
C PRO A 51 3.03 16.66 12.73
N LEU A 52 2.44 17.29 13.75
CA LEU A 52 1.83 16.58 14.87
C LEU A 52 0.66 15.69 14.40
N LEU A 53 -0.27 16.24 13.61
CA LEU A 53 -1.39 15.46 13.03
C LEU A 53 -0.91 14.38 12.06
N ALA A 54 0.17 14.64 11.30
CA ALA A 54 0.78 13.65 10.44
C ALA A 54 1.28 12.47 11.27
N MET A 55 2.07 12.71 12.32
CA MET A 55 2.65 11.66 13.17
C MET A 55 1.59 10.87 13.95
N LEU A 56 0.47 11.48 14.35
CA LEU A 56 -0.62 10.78 15.04
C LEU A 56 -1.34 9.73 14.19
N GLN A 57 -1.12 9.71 12.88
CA GLN A 57 -1.65 8.66 12.02
C GLN A 57 -0.79 7.39 12.06
N PHE A 58 0.48 7.49 12.47
CA PHE A 58 1.45 6.42 12.36
C PHE A 58 1.55 5.57 13.63
N GLY A 59 1.79 4.28 13.44
CA GLY A 59 2.09 3.32 14.48
C GLY A 59 3.27 2.44 14.11
N ASP A 60 3.71 1.62 15.08
CA ASP A 60 4.74 0.61 14.84
C ASP A 60 4.09 -0.70 14.42
N GLY A 61 4.74 -1.42 13.52
CA GLY A 61 4.21 -2.69 13.02
C GLY A 61 5.26 -3.57 12.38
N ALA A 62 5.01 -4.87 12.42
CA ALA A 62 5.82 -5.86 11.72
C ALA A 62 4.91 -6.90 11.06
N ALA A 63 5.23 -7.25 9.82
CA ALA A 63 4.53 -8.29 9.07
C ALA A 63 5.52 -9.13 8.27
N ALA A 64 5.17 -10.39 8.02
CA ALA A 64 5.97 -11.29 7.22
C ALA A 64 5.09 -12.13 6.28
N ALA A 65 5.63 -12.45 5.10
CA ALA A 65 4.98 -13.32 4.12
C ALA A 65 6.00 -14.27 3.51
N LEU A 66 5.58 -15.51 3.30
CA LEU A 66 6.36 -16.50 2.57
C LEU A 66 5.92 -16.54 1.11
N VAL A 67 6.84 -16.26 0.20
CA VAL A 67 6.61 -16.29 -1.24
C VAL A 67 7.21 -17.55 -1.82
N CYS A 68 6.37 -18.37 -2.45
CA CYS A 68 6.77 -19.64 -3.05
C CYS A 68 5.90 -19.99 -4.26
N ALA A 69 6.29 -21.04 -4.99
CA ALA A 69 5.55 -21.52 -6.15
C ALA A 69 4.31 -22.37 -5.78
N GLU A 70 4.20 -22.82 -4.53
CA GLU A 70 3.11 -23.68 -4.05
C GLU A 70 1.75 -22.97 -4.17
N PRO A 71 0.66 -23.68 -4.54
CA PRO A 71 -0.69 -23.13 -4.66
C PRO A 71 -1.35 -22.87 -3.30
N THR A 72 -0.81 -21.95 -2.49
CA THR A 72 -1.37 -21.57 -1.19
C THR A 72 -1.35 -20.07 -0.93
N GLY A 73 -2.44 -19.47 -0.47
CA GLY A 73 -2.52 -18.03 -0.19
C GLY A 73 -3.16 -17.21 -1.33
N PHE A 74 -2.58 -16.03 -1.65
CA PHE A 74 -2.91 -15.25 -2.88
C PHE A 74 -1.92 -15.27 -4.03
N ALA A 75 -2.27 -15.79 -5.21
CA ALA A 75 -1.44 -15.78 -6.39
C ALA A 75 -1.20 -14.35 -6.91
N LEU A 76 0.06 -13.94 -7.03
CA LEU A 76 0.53 -12.63 -7.45
C LEU A 76 0.60 -12.48 -8.96
N GLY A 77 -0.21 -11.57 -9.48
CA GLY A 77 -0.17 -11.08 -10.85
C GLY A 77 1.00 -10.13 -11.12
N ALA A 78 0.92 -9.42 -12.24
CA ALA A 78 1.94 -8.47 -12.64
C ALA A 78 1.90 -7.23 -11.72
N PRO A 79 3.07 -6.72 -11.30
CA PRO A 79 3.12 -5.44 -10.63
C PRO A 79 2.92 -4.29 -11.60
N PHE A 80 2.44 -3.17 -11.07
CA PHE A 80 2.29 -1.92 -11.80
C PHE A 80 2.74 -0.75 -10.91
N ALA A 81 3.11 0.35 -11.55
CA ALA A 81 3.47 1.58 -10.88
C ALA A 81 3.19 2.78 -11.80
N THR A 82 2.74 3.88 -11.21
CA THR A 82 2.55 5.17 -11.90
C THR A 82 2.81 6.31 -10.92
N THR A 83 3.07 7.51 -11.43
CA THR A 83 3.42 8.68 -10.62
C THR A 83 2.57 9.86 -11.01
N LEU A 84 2.14 10.66 -10.03
CA LEU A 84 1.51 11.93 -10.32
C LEU A 84 2.57 12.99 -10.63
N PRO A 85 2.37 13.83 -11.65
CA PRO A 85 3.26 14.96 -11.90
C PRO A 85 3.17 15.96 -10.74
N ASP A 86 4.24 16.74 -10.56
CA ASP A 86 4.28 17.89 -9.65
C ASP A 86 3.78 17.60 -8.23
N SER A 87 4.21 16.46 -7.66
CA SER A 87 3.73 15.97 -6.37
C SER A 87 4.85 15.53 -5.41
N ALA A 88 6.10 15.82 -5.75
CA ALA A 88 7.29 15.39 -5.01
C ALA A 88 7.33 15.90 -3.56
N GLU A 89 6.74 17.06 -3.31
CA GLU A 89 6.71 17.72 -1.99
C GLU A 89 5.53 17.29 -1.11
N LEU A 90 4.55 16.57 -1.67
CA LEU A 90 3.31 16.27 -0.95
C LEU A 90 3.50 15.28 0.19
N ILE A 91 4.36 14.30 -0.02
CA ILE A 91 4.82 13.39 1.03
C ILE A 91 6.33 13.41 0.90
N ARG A 92 7.04 13.61 2.01
CA ARG A 92 8.51 13.54 2.04
C ARG A 92 9.00 13.28 3.45
N TRP A 93 10.20 12.73 3.53
CA TRP A 93 10.93 12.55 4.77
C TRP A 93 12.25 13.30 4.65
N ASP A 94 12.44 14.29 5.51
CA ASP A 94 13.68 15.03 5.60
C ASP A 94 14.58 14.42 6.67
N ILE A 95 15.84 14.18 6.36
CA ILE A 95 16.81 13.71 7.35
C ILE A 95 17.31 14.92 8.14
N THR A 96 17.15 14.87 9.45
CA THR A 96 17.54 15.96 10.37
C THR A 96 18.44 15.44 11.48
N ASP A 97 19.00 16.37 12.26
CA ASP A 97 19.79 16.04 13.45
C ASP A 97 18.95 15.35 14.55
N GLN A 98 17.62 15.37 14.42
CA GLN A 98 16.66 14.75 15.36
C GLN A 98 15.94 13.54 14.73
N GLY A 99 16.52 12.94 13.68
CA GLY A 99 15.94 11.80 12.96
C GLY A 99 15.18 12.22 11.70
N PHE A 100 14.30 11.34 11.21
CA PHE A 100 13.51 11.62 10.01
C PHE A 100 12.31 12.51 10.37
N ALA A 101 12.24 13.70 9.78
CA ALA A 101 11.11 14.60 9.89
C ALA A 101 10.14 14.33 8.74
N MET A 102 8.91 13.92 9.07
CA MET A 102 7.87 13.67 8.07
C MET A 102 7.17 14.97 7.68
N HIS A 103 6.97 15.15 6.38
CA HIS A 103 6.03 16.12 5.84
C HIS A 103 4.94 15.39 5.05
N LEU A 104 3.69 15.67 5.43
CA LEU A 104 2.50 15.09 4.81
C LEU A 104 1.51 16.21 4.55
N SER A 105 1.42 16.64 3.29
CA SER A 105 0.50 17.69 2.86
C SER A 105 -0.95 17.23 2.97
N GLY A 106 -1.82 18.11 3.46
CA GLY A 106 -3.27 17.91 3.45
C GLY A 106 -3.88 17.80 2.05
N GLU A 107 -3.14 18.16 0.99
CA GLU A 107 -3.58 18.04 -0.40
C GLU A 107 -3.54 16.60 -0.94
N VAL A 108 -2.82 15.68 -0.29
CA VAL A 108 -2.61 14.31 -0.79
C VAL A 108 -3.91 13.61 -1.19
N PRO A 109 -4.99 13.59 -0.38
CA PRO A 109 -6.24 12.94 -0.76
C PRO A 109 -6.85 13.53 -2.04
N GLY A 110 -6.83 14.86 -2.17
CA GLY A 110 -7.35 15.55 -3.35
C GLY A 110 -6.54 15.24 -4.61
N ARG A 111 -5.21 15.14 -4.49
CA ARG A 111 -4.32 14.79 -5.60
C ARG A 111 -4.47 13.34 -6.04
N ILE A 112 -4.67 12.41 -5.09
CA ILE A 112 -5.03 11.02 -5.39
C ILE A 112 -6.38 10.96 -6.11
N ALA A 113 -7.40 11.65 -5.59
CA ALA A 113 -8.74 11.64 -6.19
C ALA A 113 -8.72 12.19 -7.62
N ALA A 114 -8.05 13.32 -7.84
CA ALA A 114 -7.89 13.90 -9.18
C ALA A 114 -7.11 12.98 -10.12
N GLY A 115 -6.06 12.32 -9.62
CA GLY A 115 -5.31 11.32 -10.37
C GLY A 115 -6.18 10.15 -10.80
N LEU A 116 -6.92 9.55 -9.87
CA LEU A 116 -7.78 8.40 -10.14
C LEU A 116 -9.04 8.74 -10.96
N ALA A 117 -9.40 10.02 -11.08
CA ALA A 117 -10.43 10.47 -11.99
C ALA A 117 -9.95 10.52 -13.46
N ASP A 118 -8.63 10.60 -13.70
CA ASP A 118 -8.06 10.47 -15.03
C ASP A 118 -8.03 8.99 -15.46
N PRO A 119 -8.67 8.61 -16.58
CA PRO A 119 -8.77 7.20 -16.98
C PRO A 119 -7.42 6.52 -17.26
N VAL A 120 -6.42 7.28 -17.74
CA VAL A 120 -5.09 6.73 -18.05
C VAL A 120 -4.35 6.43 -16.76
N PHE A 121 -4.38 7.36 -15.81
CA PHE A 121 -3.79 7.15 -14.50
C PHE A 121 -4.51 6.05 -13.71
N ALA A 122 -5.84 6.04 -13.72
CA ALA A 122 -6.65 5.01 -13.08
C ALA A 122 -6.31 3.62 -13.63
N ALA A 123 -6.27 3.46 -14.95
CA ALA A 123 -5.88 2.20 -15.58
C ALA A 123 -4.45 1.79 -15.19
N ALA A 124 -3.50 2.73 -15.13
CA ALA A 124 -2.15 2.42 -14.67
C ALA A 124 -2.09 2.02 -13.18
N ALA A 125 -2.89 2.67 -12.33
CA ALA A 125 -2.98 2.42 -10.90
C ALA A 125 -3.78 1.17 -10.53
N THR A 126 -4.52 0.57 -11.47
CA THR A 126 -5.21 -0.73 -11.28
C THR A 126 -4.60 -1.87 -12.09
N GLY A 127 -3.46 -1.63 -12.75
CA GLY A 127 -2.84 -2.62 -13.63
C GLY A 127 -3.69 -2.98 -14.85
N GLY A 128 -4.53 -2.06 -15.30
CA GLY A 128 -5.44 -2.20 -16.44
C GLY A 128 -6.76 -2.89 -16.11
N GLN A 129 -7.01 -3.24 -14.85
CA GLN A 129 -8.28 -3.85 -14.43
C GLN A 129 -9.37 -2.80 -14.30
N ASP A 130 -10.60 -3.18 -14.67
CA ASP A 130 -11.79 -2.39 -14.40
C ASP A 130 -12.05 -2.36 -12.88
N PRO A 131 -12.07 -1.17 -12.24
CA PRO A 131 -12.36 -1.04 -10.81
C PRO A 131 -13.63 -1.76 -10.34
N GLN A 132 -14.66 -1.84 -11.21
CA GLN A 132 -15.93 -2.46 -10.89
C GLN A 132 -15.90 -3.99 -10.93
N GLY A 133 -14.89 -4.58 -11.59
CA GLY A 133 -14.68 -6.02 -11.66
C GLY A 133 -13.79 -6.58 -10.54
N ILE A 134 -13.22 -5.72 -9.70
CA ILE A 134 -12.32 -6.11 -8.60
C ILE A 134 -13.14 -6.51 -7.38
N ASP A 135 -13.01 -7.77 -6.95
CA ASP A 135 -13.69 -8.35 -5.79
C ASP A 135 -12.80 -8.39 -4.54
N GLY A 136 -11.51 -8.07 -4.67
CA GLY A 136 -10.55 -7.99 -3.56
C GLY A 136 -9.72 -6.71 -3.56
N TRP A 137 -10.18 -5.67 -2.88
CA TRP A 137 -9.41 -4.42 -2.72
C TRP A 137 -8.56 -4.41 -1.46
N ALA A 138 -7.24 -4.31 -1.64
CA ALA A 138 -6.28 -4.09 -0.57
C ALA A 138 -5.59 -2.73 -0.76
N VAL A 139 -6.11 -1.68 -0.11
CA VAL A 139 -5.58 -0.33 -0.28
C VAL A 139 -4.81 0.08 0.96
N HIS A 140 -3.53 0.45 0.79
CA HIS A 140 -2.76 1.08 1.84
C HIS A 140 -3.28 2.49 2.09
N ALA A 141 -3.59 2.78 3.35
CA ALA A 141 -4.10 4.06 3.78
C ALA A 141 -3.08 4.78 4.66
N GLY A 142 -2.63 5.94 4.20
CA GLY A 142 -1.94 6.90 5.08
C GLY A 142 -2.87 7.41 6.20
N GLY A 143 -4.17 7.46 5.91
CA GLY A 143 -5.25 7.85 6.81
C GLY A 143 -6.62 7.64 6.14
N ARG A 144 -7.70 7.90 6.87
CA ARG A 144 -9.08 7.65 6.40
C ARG A 144 -9.40 8.37 5.09
N SER A 145 -8.93 9.61 4.95
CA SER A 145 -9.18 10.45 3.77
C SER A 145 -8.59 9.87 2.48
N ILE A 146 -7.53 9.06 2.56
CA ILE A 146 -6.96 8.36 1.41
C ILE A 146 -7.92 7.28 0.92
N LEU A 147 -8.50 6.49 1.83
CA LEU A 147 -9.50 5.48 1.48
C LEU A 147 -10.76 6.12 0.89
N ASP A 148 -11.23 7.22 1.48
CA ASP A 148 -12.38 7.98 0.97
C ASP A 148 -12.13 8.52 -0.44
N ALA A 149 -10.92 9.02 -0.70
CA ALA A 149 -10.51 9.50 -2.03
C ALA A 149 -10.50 8.39 -3.07
N VAL A 150 -9.96 7.21 -2.74
CA VAL A 150 -9.93 6.05 -3.64
C VAL A 150 -11.35 5.52 -3.92
N GLU A 151 -12.14 5.34 -2.87
CA GLU A 151 -13.53 4.86 -2.96
C GLU A 151 -14.37 5.77 -3.86
N THR A 152 -14.28 7.08 -3.64
CA THR A 152 -15.04 8.07 -4.41
C THR A 152 -14.56 8.15 -5.86
N ALA A 153 -13.25 8.28 -6.08
CA ALA A 153 -12.72 8.52 -7.43
C ALA A 153 -12.92 7.32 -8.37
N LEU A 154 -12.85 6.10 -7.84
CA LEU A 154 -13.08 4.88 -8.61
C LEU A 154 -14.55 4.41 -8.57
N SER A 155 -15.43 5.18 -7.92
CA SER A 155 -16.86 4.84 -7.74
C SER A 155 -17.06 3.44 -7.17
N LEU A 156 -16.28 3.08 -6.16
CA LEU A 156 -16.35 1.75 -5.54
C LEU A 156 -17.61 1.61 -4.69
N ARG A 157 -18.02 0.36 -4.44
CA ARG A 157 -19.04 0.08 -3.43
C ARG A 157 -18.53 0.53 -2.05
N HIS A 158 -19.43 1.01 -1.21
CA HIS A 158 -19.11 1.51 0.15
C HIS A 158 -18.40 0.47 1.04
N ASP A 159 -18.60 -0.83 0.79
CA ASP A 159 -17.97 -1.92 1.53
C ASP A 159 -16.67 -2.43 0.88
N ALA A 160 -16.30 -1.96 -0.31
CA ALA A 160 -15.14 -2.45 -1.06
C ALA A 160 -13.83 -2.29 -0.28
N LEU A 161 -13.69 -1.20 0.48
CA LEU A 161 -12.50 -0.91 1.28
C LEU A 161 -12.65 -1.27 2.76
N ALA A 162 -13.69 -2.03 3.15
CA ALA A 162 -14.00 -2.34 4.55
C ALA A 162 -12.81 -2.99 5.29
N THR A 163 -12.09 -3.92 4.66
CA THR A 163 -10.91 -4.55 5.26
C THR A 163 -9.78 -3.55 5.51
N SER A 164 -9.51 -2.68 4.53
CA SER A 164 -8.49 -1.64 4.64
C SER A 164 -8.83 -0.63 5.73
N ARG A 165 -10.11 -0.22 5.82
CA ARG A 165 -10.63 0.64 6.88
C ARG A 165 -10.52 -0.01 8.26
N GLY A 166 -10.84 -1.30 8.36
CA GLY A 166 -10.74 -2.06 9.61
C GLY A 166 -9.30 -2.16 10.11
N VAL A 167 -8.33 -2.42 9.24
CA VAL A 167 -6.91 -2.43 9.62
C VAL A 167 -6.49 -1.06 10.11
N LEU A 168 -6.79 0.01 9.36
CA LEU A 168 -6.46 1.36 9.78
C LEU A 168 -7.08 1.72 11.15
N ALA A 169 -8.31 1.29 11.42
CA ALA A 169 -8.98 1.54 12.69
C ALA A 169 -8.33 0.81 13.88
N ASP A 170 -7.85 -0.42 13.65
CA ASP A 170 -7.31 -1.26 14.71
C ASP A 170 -5.85 -0.96 15.04
N VAL A 171 -5.03 -0.60 14.04
CA VAL A 171 -3.56 -0.49 14.19
C VAL A 171 -2.96 0.79 13.60
N GLY A 172 -3.77 1.69 13.03
CA GLY A 172 -3.28 2.92 12.41
C GLY A 172 -2.47 2.65 11.14
N ASN A 173 -1.65 3.62 10.74
CA ASN A 173 -0.73 3.51 9.62
C ASN A 173 0.64 3.01 10.09
N MET A 174 0.92 1.72 9.91
CA MET A 174 2.22 1.11 10.20
C MET A 174 3.18 1.17 9.00
N SER A 175 3.09 2.21 8.17
CA SER A 175 3.86 2.34 6.92
C SER A 175 3.76 1.04 6.10
N SER A 176 4.89 0.44 5.72
CA SER A 176 4.97 -0.75 4.88
C SER A 176 4.34 -2.02 5.43
N ALA A 177 4.17 -2.15 6.74
CA ALA A 177 3.51 -3.31 7.30
C ALA A 177 1.99 -3.30 7.04
N THR A 178 1.39 -2.12 6.85
CA THR A 178 -0.08 -1.95 6.85
C THR A 178 -0.78 -2.77 5.77
N LEU A 179 -0.28 -2.75 4.53
CA LEU A 179 -0.89 -3.49 3.42
C LEU A 179 -0.78 -5.01 3.63
N MET A 180 0.27 -5.48 4.31
CA MET A 180 0.38 -6.90 4.67
C MET A 180 -0.68 -7.33 5.67
N PHE A 181 -1.06 -6.47 6.61
CA PHE A 181 -2.18 -6.74 7.53
C PHE A 181 -3.52 -6.78 6.78
N VAL A 182 -3.72 -5.90 5.80
CA VAL A 182 -4.93 -5.92 4.96
C VAL A 182 -5.00 -7.23 4.18
N LEU A 183 -3.89 -7.64 3.55
CA LEU A 183 -3.81 -8.90 2.81
C LEU A 183 -3.99 -10.11 3.72
N ALA A 184 -3.43 -10.12 4.93
CA ALA A 184 -3.66 -11.19 5.89
C ALA A 184 -5.15 -11.33 6.25
N ARG A 185 -5.86 -10.22 6.50
CA ARG A 185 -7.31 -10.27 6.77
C ARG A 185 -8.14 -10.71 5.57
N LEU A 186 -7.76 -10.29 4.36
CA LEU A 186 -8.42 -10.78 3.13
C LEU A 186 -8.17 -12.28 2.93
N LEU A 187 -7.00 -12.77 3.32
CA LEU A 187 -6.64 -14.18 3.17
C LEU A 187 -7.50 -15.11 4.04
N ASP A 188 -7.90 -14.64 5.22
CA ASP A 188 -8.85 -15.33 6.11
C ASP A 188 -10.31 -15.16 5.67
N GLY A 189 -10.55 -14.42 4.58
CA GLY A 189 -11.86 -14.10 4.03
C GLY A 189 -12.34 -15.04 2.92
N PRO A 190 -13.38 -14.64 2.16
CA PRO A 190 -13.87 -15.40 1.02
C PRO A 190 -12.83 -15.47 -0.11
N LYS A 191 -13.02 -16.44 -1.01
CA LYS A 191 -12.23 -16.54 -2.24
C LYS A 191 -12.34 -15.24 -3.04
N ILE A 192 -11.18 -14.70 -3.42
CA ILE A 192 -11.00 -13.56 -4.31
C ILE A 192 -10.56 -14.08 -5.68
N ASP A 193 -11.27 -13.73 -6.74
CA ASP A 193 -10.91 -14.11 -8.11
C ASP A 193 -10.13 -12.97 -8.82
N ASN A 194 -10.44 -11.71 -8.52
CA ASN A 194 -9.82 -10.51 -9.10
C ASN A 194 -9.48 -9.48 -8.01
N GLY A 195 -8.31 -9.63 -7.42
CA GLY A 195 -7.78 -8.74 -6.40
C GLY A 195 -6.82 -7.68 -6.95
N VAL A 196 -6.83 -6.51 -6.33
CA VAL A 196 -5.84 -5.45 -6.53
C VAL A 196 -5.37 -4.94 -5.18
N ALA A 197 -4.05 -4.95 -5.00
CA ALA A 197 -3.42 -4.24 -3.92
C ALA A 197 -2.76 -2.97 -4.45
N LEU A 198 -3.01 -1.86 -3.78
CA LEU A 198 -2.63 -0.52 -4.19
C LEU A 198 -2.10 0.26 -3.00
N ALA A 199 -0.95 0.91 -3.16
CA ALA A 199 -0.36 1.79 -2.17
C ALA A 199 0.06 3.11 -2.77
N PHE A 200 -0.05 4.16 -1.95
CA PHE A 200 0.42 5.50 -2.27
C PHE A 200 1.60 5.84 -1.36
N GLY A 201 2.69 6.26 -1.96
CA GLY A 201 3.89 6.69 -1.25
C GLY A 201 4.37 8.04 -1.75
N PRO A 202 5.51 8.54 -1.24
CA PRO A 202 6.07 9.78 -1.73
C PRO A 202 6.31 9.81 -3.24
N GLY A 203 6.51 11.01 -3.81
CA GLY A 203 6.59 11.17 -5.26
C GLY A 203 5.54 12.08 -5.87
N LEU A 204 4.23 11.97 -5.65
CA LEU A 204 3.38 10.90 -5.14
C LEU A 204 3.32 9.74 -6.16
N ALA A 205 3.67 8.55 -5.71
CA ALA A 205 3.66 7.33 -6.53
C ALA A 205 2.51 6.40 -6.10
N ALA A 206 1.83 5.82 -7.08
CA ALA A 206 0.89 4.73 -6.90
C ALA A 206 1.57 3.43 -7.35
N GLU A 207 1.70 2.46 -6.45
CA GLU A 207 2.30 1.16 -6.72
C GLU A 207 1.38 0.03 -6.29
N GLY A 208 1.43 -1.08 -7.01
CA GLY A 208 0.56 -2.19 -6.69
C GLY A 208 0.79 -3.42 -7.55
N PHE A 209 -0.14 -4.36 -7.40
CA PHE A 209 -0.14 -5.63 -8.10
C PHE A 209 -1.54 -6.23 -8.08
N ALA A 210 -1.82 -7.00 -9.13
CA ALA A 210 -2.97 -7.88 -9.15
C ALA A 210 -2.74 -9.11 -8.26
N PHE A 211 -3.78 -9.65 -7.65
CA PHE A 211 -3.72 -10.93 -6.96
C PHE A 211 -5.04 -11.71 -7.09
N ARG A 212 -5.02 -13.00 -6.78
CA ARG A 212 -6.22 -13.85 -6.69
C ARG A 212 -5.97 -14.99 -5.73
N SER A 213 -6.99 -15.71 -5.29
CA SER A 213 -6.80 -16.89 -4.44
C SER A 213 -6.01 -17.97 -5.18
N ALA A 214 -5.19 -18.72 -4.46
CA ALA A 214 -4.53 -19.91 -4.97
C ALA A 214 -5.53 -20.96 -5.48
N GLU A 215 -5.14 -21.70 -6.52
CA GLU A 215 -5.79 -22.93 -6.96
C GLU A 215 -4.73 -24.01 -7.17
#